data_AF-A0A1S7LK64-F1
#
_entry.id   AF-A0A1S7LK64-F1
#
_cell.length_a   1.000
_cell.length_b   1.000
_cell.length_c   1.000
_cell.angle_alpha   90.00
_cell.angle_beta   90.00
_cell.angle_gamma   90.00
#
_symmetry.space_group_name_H-M   'P 1'
#
loop_
_entity.id
_entity.type
_entity.pdbx_description
1 polymer ?
#
loop_
_entity_poly.entity_id
_entity_poly.type
_entity_poly.pdbx_seq_one_letter_code
_entity_poly.pdbx_strand_id
1 'polypeptide(L)'
;MGGIGSGGHNRKGNGAVEEHRCLSINFFRDAGWLFSGSIRWNSGANISAYLQLNGLLTLEYNHRVGGYGEWEKIKQFIQIDKQPRHLGGFQGYFICPGQGCGKRVTKLYGAGRYFLCCRCYGLNYASQQTRDIDRINAEIGKVRMALETPSDWPWMSTPPRPRYMRKKRYAELTEKLFQLSMQFDWLLESKLAVGGENGCRRSEDSKQAAVGQNCSPDDYYVIARTTRAYPIDEISP
;
A
#
# COMPACT_ATOMS: atom_id res chain seq x y z
N MET A 1 -9.37 29.36 11.43
CA MET A 1 -8.11 29.98 10.96
C MET A 1 -7.15 28.85 10.64
N GLY A 2 -6.66 28.82 9.40
CA GLY A 2 -6.32 27.59 8.67
C GLY A 2 -4.98 26.90 9.00
N GLY A 3 -4.87 25.71 8.41
CA GLY A 3 -3.64 24.94 8.23
C GLY A 3 -3.90 23.68 7.40
N ILE A 4 -3.54 23.75 6.12
CA ILE A 4 -3.52 22.67 5.10
C ILE A 4 -2.09 22.10 5.03
N GLY A 5 -1.91 20.78 4.94
CA GLY A 5 -0.62 20.09 4.74
C GLY A 5 0.21 19.93 6.03
N SER A 6 0.97 18.86 6.29
CA SER A 6 1.79 18.09 5.35
C SER A 6 1.95 16.66 5.88
N GLY A 7 1.37 15.69 5.16
CA GLY A 7 1.15 14.33 5.61
C GLY A 7 2.40 13.48 5.73
N GLY A 8 2.30 12.42 6.53
CA GLY A 8 3.39 11.45 6.60
C GLY A 8 3.33 10.44 7.73
N HIS A 9 2.16 10.01 8.21
CA HIS A 9 2.13 9.13 9.39
C HIS A 9 1.24 7.91 9.19
N ASN A 10 1.45 7.18 8.10
CA ASN A 10 0.63 6.03 7.72
C ASN A 10 1.55 4.80 7.54
N ARG A 11 1.48 3.79 8.43
CA ARG A 11 1.95 2.37 8.32
C ARG A 11 1.88 1.60 9.64
N LYS A 12 0.72 1.00 9.94
CA LYS A 12 0.57 -0.27 10.67
C LYS A 12 0.13 -1.29 9.63
N GLY A 13 1.08 -1.97 9.01
CA GLY A 13 0.86 -2.93 7.92
C GLY A 13 2.13 -3.11 7.10
N ASN A 14 2.18 -4.13 6.23
CA ASN A 14 3.29 -4.41 5.30
C ASN A 14 3.46 -3.32 4.20
N GLY A 15 3.19 -2.05 4.54
CA GLY A 15 2.93 -0.96 3.60
C GLY A 15 1.47 -0.52 3.66
N ALA A 16 1.22 0.72 3.24
CA ALA A 16 -0.09 1.18 2.85
C ALA A 16 -0.39 0.62 1.46
N VAL A 17 -1.64 0.20 1.20
CA VAL A 17 -2.03 -0.25 -0.16
C VAL A 17 -1.70 0.77 -1.24
N GLU A 18 -1.63 2.04 -0.85
CA GLU A 18 -1.35 3.18 -1.70
C GLU A 18 0.10 3.31 -2.16
N GLU A 19 1.02 2.52 -1.64
CA GLU A 19 2.44 2.57 -2.03
C GLU A 19 2.80 1.40 -2.95
N HIS A 20 1.83 0.54 -3.26
CA HIS A 20 2.02 -0.62 -4.11
C HIS A 20 1.26 -0.46 -5.42
N ARG A 21 1.86 -0.99 -6.50
CA ARG A 21 1.18 -1.12 -7.79
C ARG A 21 -0.11 -1.90 -7.58
N CYS A 22 -1.22 -1.35 -8.05
CA CYS A 22 -2.50 -2.06 -7.98
C CYS A 22 -3.12 -2.25 -9.36
N LEU A 23 -3.79 -3.39 -9.50
CA LEU A 23 -4.59 -3.78 -10.65
C LEU A 23 -6.05 -3.76 -10.20
N SER A 24 -6.87 -2.95 -10.87
CA SER A 24 -8.28 -2.75 -10.55
C SER A 24 -9.18 -3.47 -11.54
N ILE A 25 -10.25 -4.11 -11.07
CA ILE A 25 -11.21 -4.81 -11.92
C ILE A 25 -11.98 -3.85 -12.84
N ASN A 26 -12.12 -2.60 -12.40
CA ASN A 26 -12.80 -1.56 -13.18
C ASN A 26 -12.07 -1.29 -14.50
N PHE A 27 -10.76 -1.49 -14.55
CA PHE A 27 -9.99 -1.38 -15.81
C PHE A 27 -10.56 -2.31 -16.90
N PHE A 28 -10.81 -3.56 -16.55
CA PHE A 28 -11.34 -4.55 -17.49
C PHE A 28 -12.82 -4.33 -17.80
N ARG A 29 -13.57 -3.76 -16.86
CA ARG A 29 -14.95 -3.32 -17.10
C ARG A 29 -14.98 -2.24 -18.18
N ASP A 30 -14.15 -1.22 -18.03
CA ASP A 30 -14.12 -0.07 -18.93
C ASP A 30 -13.51 -0.45 -20.30
N ALA A 31 -12.66 -1.49 -20.34
CA ALA A 31 -12.15 -2.10 -21.56
C ALA A 31 -13.11 -3.12 -22.23
N GLY A 32 -14.31 -3.36 -21.69
CA GLY A 32 -15.32 -4.23 -22.31
C GLY A 32 -15.15 -5.74 -22.04
N TRP A 33 -14.40 -6.13 -21.01
CA TRP A 33 -14.20 -7.53 -20.56
C TRP A 33 -13.49 -8.46 -21.54
N LEU A 34 -12.88 -7.91 -22.59
CA LEU A 34 -11.92 -8.58 -23.44
C LEU A 34 -10.73 -7.64 -23.56
N PHE A 35 -9.54 -8.11 -23.18
CA PHE A 35 -8.37 -7.24 -23.14
C PHE A 35 -7.13 -7.98 -23.59
N SER A 36 -6.36 -7.34 -24.46
CA SER A 36 -5.02 -7.78 -24.84
C SER A 36 -4.16 -6.54 -24.96
N GLY A 37 -3.13 -6.43 -24.14
CA GLY A 37 -2.24 -5.28 -24.18
C GLY A 37 -1.35 -5.18 -22.95
N SER A 38 -0.69 -4.04 -22.85
CA SER A 38 0.22 -3.72 -21.75
C SER A 38 -0.41 -2.75 -20.76
N ILE A 39 -0.26 -3.01 -19.46
CA ILE A 39 -0.64 -2.10 -18.38
C ILE A 39 0.65 -1.51 -17.82
N ARG A 40 0.75 -0.17 -17.83
CA ARG A 40 1.91 0.58 -17.36
C ARG A 40 1.53 1.46 -16.18
N TRP A 41 2.40 1.50 -15.18
CA TRP A 41 2.29 2.42 -14.04
C TRP A 41 3.26 3.59 -14.20
N ASN A 42 2.99 4.70 -13.52
CA ASN A 42 3.87 5.90 -13.49
C ASN A 42 5.29 5.58 -13.01
N SER A 43 5.46 4.51 -12.23
CA SER A 43 6.78 3.97 -11.85
C SER A 43 7.64 3.43 -13.01
N GLY A 44 7.10 3.39 -14.24
CA GLY A 44 7.75 2.79 -15.41
C GLY A 44 7.57 1.27 -15.49
N ALA A 45 7.01 0.63 -14.45
CA ALA A 45 6.69 -0.78 -14.48
C ALA A 45 5.62 -1.08 -15.53
N ASN A 46 5.77 -2.22 -16.20
CA ASN A 46 4.91 -2.66 -17.27
C ASN A 46 4.62 -4.15 -17.10
N ILE A 47 3.36 -4.54 -17.25
CA ILE A 47 2.95 -5.94 -17.37
C ILE A 47 2.15 -6.13 -18.65
N SER A 48 2.28 -7.29 -19.28
CA SER A 48 1.36 -7.73 -20.33
C SER A 48 0.15 -8.40 -19.67
N ALA A 49 -1.05 -8.08 -20.14
CA ALA A 49 -2.29 -8.64 -19.62
C ALA A 49 -3.19 -9.12 -20.77
N TYR A 50 -3.74 -10.31 -20.60
CA TYR A 50 -4.62 -10.99 -21.55
C TYR A 50 -5.85 -11.50 -20.82
N LEU A 51 -7.00 -10.87 -21.04
CA LEU A 51 -8.30 -11.28 -20.52
C LEU A 51 -9.09 -11.99 -21.61
N GLN A 52 -9.42 -13.24 -21.36
CA GLN A 52 -10.23 -14.10 -22.22
C GLN A 52 -11.73 -14.02 -21.88
N LEU A 53 -12.59 -14.41 -22.82
CA LEU A 53 -14.06 -14.41 -22.65
C LEU A 53 -14.55 -15.32 -21.51
N ASN A 54 -13.81 -16.38 -21.20
CA ASN A 54 -14.09 -17.30 -20.09
C ASN A 54 -13.79 -16.70 -18.70
N GLY A 55 -13.30 -15.45 -18.64
CA GLY A 55 -12.94 -14.78 -17.37
C GLY A 55 -11.52 -15.08 -16.88
N LEU A 56 -10.70 -15.82 -17.63
CA LEU A 56 -9.30 -16.05 -17.28
C LEU A 56 -8.45 -14.84 -17.68
N LEU A 57 -7.87 -14.18 -16.67
CA LEU A 57 -6.87 -13.15 -16.83
C LEU A 57 -5.47 -13.76 -16.68
N THR A 58 -4.64 -13.59 -17.71
CA THR A 58 -3.22 -13.96 -17.69
C THR A 58 -2.38 -12.69 -17.61
N LEU A 59 -1.50 -12.63 -16.62
CA LEU A 59 -0.50 -11.58 -16.46
C LEU A 59 0.89 -12.14 -16.75
N GLU A 60 1.68 -11.41 -17.55
CA GLU A 60 3.08 -11.73 -17.83
C GLU A 60 3.95 -10.52 -17.53
N TYR A 61 4.94 -10.69 -16.66
CA TYR A 61 5.82 -9.59 -16.22
C TYR A 61 7.14 -10.09 -15.66
N ASN A 62 8.10 -9.19 -15.56
CA ASN A 62 9.37 -9.47 -14.90
C ASN A 62 9.33 -8.99 -13.46
N HIS A 63 9.84 -9.81 -12.55
CA HIS A 63 9.99 -9.49 -11.14
C HIS A 63 11.42 -9.78 -10.70
N ARG A 64 11.96 -8.95 -9.82
CA ARG A 64 13.25 -9.19 -9.17
C ARG A 64 13.12 -8.92 -7.68
N VAL A 65 13.67 -9.82 -6.87
CA VAL A 65 13.62 -9.70 -5.41
C VAL A 65 14.52 -8.54 -4.97
N GLY A 66 13.98 -7.65 -4.13
CA GLY A 66 14.74 -6.54 -3.51
C GLY A 66 15.32 -5.50 -4.48
N GLY A 67 15.07 -5.59 -5.78
CA GLY A 67 15.63 -4.66 -6.78
C GLY A 67 17.06 -4.99 -7.24
N TYR A 68 17.76 -5.91 -6.58
CA TYR A 68 19.15 -6.31 -6.89
C TYR A 68 19.30 -7.76 -7.37
N GLY A 69 18.23 -8.55 -7.26
CA GLY A 69 18.23 -9.91 -7.78
C GLY A 69 18.11 -10.00 -9.30
N GLU A 70 18.31 -11.22 -9.80
CA GLU A 70 18.06 -11.58 -11.19
C GLU A 70 16.59 -11.36 -11.57
N TRP A 71 16.37 -10.98 -12.83
CA TRP A 71 15.04 -10.84 -13.37
C TRP A 71 14.42 -12.21 -13.63
N GLU A 72 13.29 -12.47 -12.97
CA GLU A 72 12.49 -13.66 -13.19
C GLU A 72 11.24 -13.30 -14.01
N LYS A 73 11.01 -14.06 -15.08
CA LYS A 73 9.76 -13.98 -15.85
C LYS A 73 8.65 -14.71 -15.09
N ILE A 74 7.58 -13.98 -14.79
CA ILE A 74 6.42 -14.51 -14.09
C ILE A 74 5.23 -14.52 -15.04
N LYS A 75 4.56 -15.67 -15.06
CA LYS A 75 3.24 -15.85 -15.67
C LYS A 75 2.25 -16.19 -14.57
N GLN A 76 1.25 -15.34 -14.38
CA GLN A 76 0.25 -15.48 -13.32
C GLN A 76 -1.16 -15.56 -13.92
N PHE A 77 -1.94 -16.51 -13.41
CA PHE A 77 -3.33 -16.70 -13.79
C PHE A 77 -4.27 -16.20 -12.67
N ILE A 78 -5.28 -15.43 -13.05
CA ILE A 78 -6.27 -14.85 -12.14
C ILE A 78 -7.65 -15.09 -12.75
N GLN A 79 -8.55 -15.68 -11.98
CA GLN A 79 -9.94 -15.85 -12.40
C GLN A 79 -10.72 -14.55 -12.13
N ILE A 80 -11.61 -14.18 -13.06
CA ILE A 80 -12.58 -13.10 -12.89
C ILE A 80 -13.97 -13.69 -12.79
N ASP A 81 -14.68 -13.32 -11.73
CA ASP A 81 -16.08 -13.62 -11.54
C ASP A 81 -16.93 -12.37 -11.82
N LYS A 82 -18.10 -12.55 -12.43
CA LYS A 82 -19.06 -11.48 -12.72
C LYS A 82 -20.36 -11.78 -11.98
N GLN A 83 -20.75 -10.89 -11.10
CA GLN A 83 -21.98 -11.01 -10.32
C GLN A 83 -23.00 -9.97 -10.79
N PRO A 84 -24.28 -10.35 -11.00
CA PRO A 84 -25.31 -9.39 -11.37
C PRO A 84 -25.51 -8.36 -10.26
N ARG A 85 -25.80 -7.11 -10.63
CA ARG A 85 -26.13 -6.06 -9.67
C ARG A 85 -27.64 -5.84 -9.62
N HIS A 86 -28.13 -5.47 -8.44
CA HIS A 86 -29.54 -5.19 -8.19
C HIS A 86 -30.12 -4.03 -9.02
N LEU A 87 -29.29 -3.07 -9.46
CA LEU A 87 -29.68 -1.95 -10.34
C LEU A 87 -29.41 -2.23 -11.83
N GLY A 88 -29.20 -3.49 -12.21
CA GLY A 88 -28.81 -3.87 -13.58
C GLY A 88 -27.29 -3.84 -13.81
N GLY A 89 -26.87 -4.57 -14.85
CA GLY A 89 -25.46 -4.79 -15.17
C GLY A 89 -24.76 -5.80 -14.24
N PHE A 90 -23.43 -5.80 -14.29
CA PHE A 90 -22.60 -6.77 -13.56
C PHE A 90 -21.47 -6.07 -12.82
N GLN A 91 -21.11 -6.60 -11.65
CA GLN A 91 -19.88 -6.28 -10.95
C GLN A 91 -18.86 -7.40 -11.20
N GLY A 92 -17.71 -7.04 -11.76
CA GLY A 92 -16.58 -7.95 -11.78
C GLY A 92 -15.85 -8.00 -10.45
N TYR A 93 -15.26 -9.16 -10.17
CA TYR A 93 -14.33 -9.40 -9.08
C TYR A 93 -13.16 -10.26 -9.57
N PHE A 94 -11.95 -9.96 -9.13
CA PHE A 94 -10.88 -10.94 -9.17
C PHE A 94 -11.11 -11.98 -8.09
N ILE A 95 -10.83 -13.24 -8.40
CA ILE A 95 -10.64 -14.29 -7.41
C ILE A 95 -9.16 -14.28 -7.03
N CYS A 96 -8.87 -13.94 -5.77
CA CYS A 96 -7.49 -13.86 -5.29
C CYS A 96 -6.79 -15.22 -5.45
N PRO A 97 -5.66 -15.29 -6.20
CA PRO A 97 -4.93 -16.54 -6.43
C PRO A 97 -4.02 -16.92 -5.25
N GLY A 98 -4.08 -16.19 -4.13
CA GLY A 98 -3.31 -16.50 -2.93
C GLY A 98 -3.68 -17.87 -2.39
N GLN A 99 -2.69 -18.59 -1.88
CA GLN A 99 -2.86 -19.94 -1.36
C GLN A 99 -3.93 -19.97 -0.26
N GLY A 100 -5.02 -20.71 -0.49
CA GLY A 100 -6.16 -20.80 0.44
C GLY A 100 -7.02 -19.53 0.57
N CYS A 101 -6.81 -18.50 -0.27
CA CYS A 101 -7.57 -17.26 -0.18
C CYS A 101 -8.91 -17.34 -0.91
N GLY A 102 -8.90 -17.46 -2.25
CA GLY A 102 -10.11 -17.59 -3.09
C GLY A 102 -11.13 -16.44 -2.99
N LYS A 103 -10.78 -15.33 -2.34
CA LYS A 103 -11.73 -14.24 -2.08
C LYS A 103 -11.99 -13.40 -3.34
N ARG A 104 -13.24 -12.99 -3.50
CA ARG A 104 -13.66 -11.97 -4.46
C ARG A 104 -13.16 -10.59 -4.00
N VAL A 105 -12.34 -9.95 -4.83
CA VAL A 105 -11.78 -8.63 -4.55
C VAL A 105 -11.80 -7.75 -5.80
N THR A 106 -11.91 -6.44 -5.61
CA THR A 106 -11.93 -5.48 -6.73
C THR A 106 -10.53 -5.01 -7.13
N LYS A 107 -9.54 -5.23 -6.25
CA LYS A 107 -8.15 -4.83 -6.47
C LYS A 107 -7.18 -5.94 -6.06
N LEU A 108 -6.13 -6.11 -6.85
CA LEU A 108 -4.95 -6.90 -6.51
C LEU A 108 -3.72 -5.98 -6.47
N TYR A 109 -2.76 -6.31 -5.62
CA TYR A 109 -1.59 -5.50 -5.32
C TYR A 109 -0.32 -6.28 -5.67
N GLY A 110 0.62 -5.62 -6.34
CA GLY A 110 1.96 -6.14 -6.64
C GLY A 110 2.96 -5.78 -5.55
N ALA A 111 2.69 -6.22 -4.30
CA ALA A 111 3.57 -5.97 -3.15
C ALA A 111 4.71 -7.00 -3.02
N GLY A 112 4.72 -8.03 -3.87
CA GLY A 112 5.79 -9.02 -3.94
C GLY A 112 5.81 -9.70 -5.31
N ARG A 113 6.15 -10.99 -5.31
CA ARG A 113 6.28 -11.82 -6.52
C ARG A 113 5.00 -11.87 -7.37
N TYR A 114 3.83 -11.89 -6.73
CA TYR A 114 2.52 -12.09 -7.38
C TYR A 114 1.58 -10.90 -7.16
N PHE A 115 0.53 -10.78 -7.97
CA PHE A 115 -0.58 -9.88 -7.66
C PHE A 115 -1.60 -10.59 -6.75
N LEU A 116 -1.69 -10.19 -5.48
CA LEU A 116 -2.59 -10.77 -4.47
C LEU A 116 -3.44 -9.70 -3.80
N CYS A 117 -4.47 -10.12 -3.05
CA CYS A 117 -5.32 -9.18 -2.32
C CYS A 117 -4.59 -8.55 -1.13
N CYS A 118 -5.11 -7.41 -0.63
CA CYS A 118 -4.56 -6.72 0.53
C CYS A 118 -4.42 -7.63 1.75
N ARG A 119 -5.39 -8.53 1.99
CA ARG A 119 -5.34 -9.46 3.13
C ARG A 119 -4.24 -10.51 3.01
N CYS A 120 -3.98 -11.04 1.82
CA CYS A 120 -2.87 -11.97 1.59
C CYS A 120 -1.53 -11.30 1.83
N TYR A 121 -1.43 -10.00 1.51
CA TYR A 121 -0.23 -9.22 1.75
C TYR A 121 -0.19 -8.50 3.10
N GLY A 122 -1.22 -8.61 3.95
CA GLY A 122 -1.26 -7.86 5.21
C GLY A 122 -1.19 -6.34 5.03
N LEU A 123 -1.66 -5.83 3.89
CA LEU A 123 -1.68 -4.40 3.59
C LEU A 123 -2.90 -3.75 4.23
N ASN A 124 -2.71 -2.56 4.79
CA ASN A 124 -3.79 -1.72 5.29
C ASN A 124 -3.83 -0.41 4.49
N TYR A 125 -4.94 0.33 4.59
CA TYR A 125 -5.01 1.67 4.00
C TYR A 125 -4.19 2.65 4.81
N ALA A 126 -3.56 3.60 4.13
CA ALA A 126 -2.75 4.62 4.78
C ALA A 126 -3.52 5.32 5.92
N SER A 127 -4.80 5.63 5.68
CA SER A 127 -5.72 6.25 6.63
C SER A 127 -5.98 5.43 7.90
N GLN A 128 -6.02 4.10 7.81
CA GLN A 128 -6.21 3.23 8.99
C GLN A 128 -4.99 3.27 9.89
N GLN A 129 -3.83 3.47 9.28
CA GLN A 129 -2.55 3.46 9.94
C GLN A 129 -2.19 4.81 10.58
N THR A 130 -2.78 5.90 10.10
CA THR A 130 -2.75 7.23 10.77
C THR A 130 -3.41 7.13 12.13
N ARG A 131 -4.62 6.56 12.17
CA ARG A 131 -5.42 6.41 13.40
C ARG A 131 -4.68 5.65 14.50
N ASP A 132 -3.80 4.76 14.10
CA ASP A 132 -2.98 3.93 14.95
C ASP A 132 -1.81 4.67 15.62
N ILE A 133 -1.20 5.62 14.90
CA ILE A 133 -0.22 6.57 15.47
C ILE A 133 -0.94 7.59 16.34
N ASP A 134 -2.06 8.14 15.87
CA ASP A 134 -2.83 9.13 16.60
C ASP A 134 -3.29 8.58 17.95
N ARG A 135 -3.65 7.29 18.01
CA ARG A 135 -3.98 6.60 19.25
C ARG A 135 -2.81 6.56 20.24
N ILE A 136 -1.60 6.25 19.77
CA ILE A 136 -0.41 6.18 20.63
C ILE A 136 -0.02 7.57 21.09
N ASN A 137 -0.06 8.57 20.21
CA ASN A 137 0.13 9.97 20.57
C ASN A 137 -0.87 10.44 21.63
N ALA A 138 -2.14 10.07 21.50
CA ALA A 138 -3.15 10.37 22.51
C ALA A 138 -2.85 9.70 23.85
N GLU A 139 -2.40 8.44 23.87
CA GLU A 139 -1.96 7.75 25.10
C GLU A 139 -0.72 8.40 25.73
N ILE A 140 0.27 8.80 24.93
CA ILE A 140 1.45 9.55 25.40
C ILE A 140 1.02 10.88 26.02
N GLY A 141 0.10 11.61 25.37
CA GLY A 141 -0.49 12.84 25.88
C GLY A 141 -1.14 12.65 27.25
N LYS A 142 -1.92 11.57 27.45
CA LYS A 142 -2.51 11.24 28.76
C LYS A 142 -1.45 11.01 29.84
N VAL A 143 -0.38 10.28 29.51
CA VAL A 143 0.70 9.99 30.46
C VAL A 143 1.49 11.25 30.81
N ARG A 144 1.78 12.13 29.82
CA ARG A 144 2.44 13.42 30.03
C ARG A 144 1.59 14.38 30.87
N MET A 145 0.28 14.44 30.62
CA MET A 145 -0.64 15.20 31.47
C MET A 145 -0.64 14.67 32.91
N ALA A 146 -0.64 13.35 33.11
CA ALA A 146 -0.58 12.76 34.44
C ALA A 146 0.75 13.03 35.16
N LEU A 147 1.84 13.27 34.42
CA LEU A 147 3.15 13.66 34.93
C LEU A 147 3.31 15.20 35.04
N GLU A 148 2.25 15.98 34.79
CA GLU A 148 2.27 17.45 34.80
C GLU A 148 3.38 18.03 33.90
N THR A 149 3.62 17.35 32.77
CA THR A 149 4.71 17.72 31.87
C THR A 149 4.40 19.03 31.14
N PRO A 150 5.30 20.03 31.18
CA PRO A 150 5.16 21.25 30.39
C PRO A 150 5.04 20.95 28.89
N SER A 151 4.29 21.79 28.18
CA SER A 151 4.03 21.59 26.74
C SER A 151 5.29 21.68 25.87
N ASP A 152 6.32 22.37 26.35
CA ASP A 152 7.63 22.56 25.71
C ASP A 152 8.67 21.52 26.16
N TRP A 153 8.29 20.56 27.00
CA TRP A 153 9.20 19.54 27.48
C TRP A 153 9.64 18.61 26.33
N PRO A 154 10.95 18.28 26.21
CA PRO A 154 11.45 17.48 25.11
C PRO A 154 10.76 16.11 25.00
N TRP A 155 10.35 15.75 23.78
CA TRP A 155 9.63 14.51 23.50
C TRP A 155 10.42 13.25 23.89
N MET A 156 11.73 13.23 23.69
CA MET A 156 12.58 12.08 24.01
C MET A 156 13.05 12.04 25.47
N SER A 157 12.63 12.99 26.32
CA SER A 157 13.09 13.09 27.72
C SER A 157 12.00 12.70 28.70
N THR A 158 12.40 11.96 29.73
CA THR A 158 11.51 11.61 30.85
C THR A 158 11.32 12.85 31.74
N PRO A 159 10.07 13.30 31.98
CA PRO A 159 9.80 14.47 32.81
C PRO A 159 10.06 14.17 34.29
N PRO A 160 10.42 15.18 35.10
CA PRO A 160 10.69 15.01 36.52
C PRO A 160 9.43 14.58 37.27
N ARG A 161 9.61 13.81 38.35
CA ARG A 161 8.51 13.37 39.22
C ARG A 161 7.82 14.58 39.87
N PRO A 162 6.48 14.72 39.74
CA PRO A 162 5.72 15.70 40.51
C PRO A 162 5.90 15.49 42.01
N ARG A 163 6.02 16.59 42.78
CA ARG A 163 6.38 16.56 44.21
C ARG A 163 5.52 15.58 45.02
N TYR A 164 4.22 15.57 44.75
CA TYR A 164 3.20 14.80 45.48
C TYR A 164 3.00 13.36 44.97
N MET A 165 3.63 12.97 43.85
CA MET A 165 3.38 11.66 43.22
C MET A 165 4.18 10.54 43.88
N ARG A 166 3.53 9.44 44.31
CA ARG A 166 4.21 8.28 44.92
C ARG A 166 5.27 7.70 43.97
N LYS A 167 6.46 7.35 44.50
CA LYS A 167 7.60 6.81 43.71
C LYS A 167 7.21 5.64 42.81
N LYS A 168 6.41 4.69 43.33
CA LYS A 168 5.92 3.53 42.56
C LYS A 168 5.06 3.95 41.37
N ARG A 169 4.11 4.86 41.58
CA ARG A 169 3.22 5.35 40.51
C ARG A 169 4.00 6.11 39.44
N TYR A 170 5.00 6.88 39.84
CA TYR A 170 5.91 7.55 38.93
C TYR A 170 6.67 6.53 38.06
N ALA A 171 7.27 5.51 38.68
CA ALA A 171 7.97 4.44 37.96
C ALA A 171 7.07 3.72 36.93
N GLU A 172 5.82 3.42 37.28
CA GLU A 172 4.84 2.82 36.36
C GLU A 172 4.50 3.74 35.18
N LEU A 173 4.35 5.05 35.42
CA LEU A 173 4.06 6.02 34.38
C LEU A 173 5.25 6.25 33.46
N THR A 174 6.47 6.29 34.01
CA THR A 174 7.69 6.42 33.21
C THR A 174 7.95 5.17 32.39
N GLU A 175 7.71 3.98 32.94
CA GLU A 175 7.77 2.73 32.17
C GLU A 175 6.71 2.72 31.07
N LYS A 176 5.48 3.09 31.37
CA LYS A 176 4.42 3.21 30.36
C LYS A 176 4.80 4.22 29.28
N LEU A 177 5.38 5.37 29.65
CA LEU A 177 5.83 6.38 28.71
C LEU A 177 6.94 5.84 27.80
N PHE A 178 7.90 5.12 28.37
CA PHE A 178 9.01 4.49 27.66
C PHE A 178 8.52 3.41 26.69
N GLN A 179 7.60 2.54 27.13
CA GLN A 179 6.99 1.53 26.26
C GLN A 179 6.21 2.17 25.11
N LEU A 180 5.44 3.22 25.38
CA LEU A 180 4.70 3.94 24.34
C LEU A 180 5.62 4.69 23.38
N SER A 181 6.72 5.29 23.87
CA SER A 181 7.71 5.95 23.01
C SER A 181 8.43 4.92 22.15
N MET A 182 8.85 3.78 22.71
CA MET A 182 9.41 2.67 21.93
C MET A 182 8.42 2.15 20.89
N GLN A 183 7.14 2.00 21.23
CA GLN A 183 6.11 1.61 20.26
C GLN A 183 5.93 2.66 19.17
N PHE A 184 5.94 3.95 19.54
CA PHE A 184 5.86 5.05 18.59
C PHE A 184 7.06 5.08 17.66
N ASP A 185 8.27 5.02 18.21
CA ASP A 185 9.54 5.02 17.47
C ASP A 185 9.64 3.77 16.60
N TRP A 186 9.30 2.58 17.10
CA TRP A 186 9.24 1.36 16.30
C TRP A 186 8.24 1.49 15.13
N LEU A 187 7.08 2.12 15.37
CA LEU A 187 6.09 2.40 14.32
C LEU A 187 6.54 3.49 13.34
N LEU A 188 7.41 4.39 13.77
CA LEU A 188 7.96 5.48 12.97
C LEU A 188 9.17 5.00 12.15
N GLU A 189 10.07 4.23 12.74
CA GLU A 189 11.20 3.60 12.09
C GLU A 189 10.74 2.54 11.08
N SER A 190 9.75 1.71 11.41
CA SER A 190 9.13 0.82 10.41
C SER A 190 8.43 1.60 9.28
N LYS A 191 8.01 2.85 9.51
CA LYS A 191 7.54 3.77 8.45
C LYS A 191 8.69 4.27 7.57
N LEU A 192 9.83 4.58 8.18
CA LEU A 192 11.00 5.18 7.54
C LEU A 192 11.91 4.17 6.83
N ALA A 193 12.10 2.97 7.38
CA ALA A 193 12.96 1.91 6.82
C ALA A 193 12.42 1.32 5.51
N VAL A 194 11.10 1.34 5.31
CA VAL A 194 10.48 1.01 4.01
C VAL A 194 10.79 2.08 2.94
N GLY A 195 11.43 3.20 3.32
CA GLY A 195 11.93 4.24 2.44
C GLY A 195 13.45 4.26 2.23
N GLY A 196 14.23 3.31 2.78
CA GLY A 196 15.69 3.45 2.70
C GLY A 196 16.51 2.30 3.22
N GLU A 197 16.58 1.20 2.47
CA GLU A 197 17.77 0.35 2.42
C GLU A 197 18.14 0.10 0.97
N ASN A 198 18.80 1.10 0.40
CA ASN A 198 20.01 0.92 -0.39
C ASN A 198 21.01 1.96 0.07
N GLY A 199 21.83 1.57 1.05
CA GLY A 199 23.01 2.34 1.39
C GLY A 199 24.06 2.14 0.29
N CYS A 200 24.25 3.15 -0.56
CA CYS A 200 25.55 3.37 -1.19
C CYS A 200 26.14 4.66 -0.64
N ARG A 201 27.39 4.55 -0.16
CA ARG A 201 28.16 5.64 0.42
C ARG A 201 28.32 6.76 -0.61
N ARG A 202 28.19 7.99 -0.11
CA ARG A 202 28.53 9.26 -0.76
C ARG A 202 29.75 9.14 -1.68
N SER A 203 29.53 9.35 -2.97
CA SER A 203 30.35 10.25 -3.77
C SER A 203 29.41 11.26 -4.41
N GLU A 204 29.72 12.52 -4.19
CA GLU A 204 28.98 13.68 -4.68
C GLU A 204 28.98 13.65 -6.20
N ASP A 205 27.82 13.31 -6.80
CA ASP A 205 27.37 13.78 -8.11
C ASP A 205 26.02 13.11 -8.42
N SER A 206 25.19 13.77 -9.22
CA SER A 206 23.83 13.37 -9.67
C SER A 206 22.65 13.59 -8.70
N LYS A 207 22.20 14.85 -8.67
CA LYS A 207 20.81 15.22 -8.34
C LYS A 207 19.86 14.62 -9.39
N GLN A 208 19.03 13.64 -9.02
CA GLN A 208 17.62 13.48 -9.43
C GLN A 208 17.07 12.10 -9.01
N ALA A 209 15.79 12.09 -8.60
CA ALA A 209 14.89 10.95 -8.36
C ALA A 209 14.77 10.41 -6.91
N ALA A 210 13.65 10.78 -6.27
CA ALA A 210 12.73 9.86 -5.58
C ALA A 210 11.51 10.66 -5.08
N VAL A 211 10.52 10.86 -5.96
CA VAL A 211 9.22 11.43 -5.56
C VAL A 211 8.36 10.28 -5.05
N GLY A 212 7.92 10.37 -3.79
CA GLY A 212 7.01 9.43 -3.16
C GLY A 212 5.73 9.27 -3.98
N GLN A 213 5.37 8.02 -4.27
CA GLN A 213 4.22 7.68 -5.11
C GLN A 213 2.99 7.44 -4.22
N ASN A 214 2.02 8.34 -4.34
CA ASN A 214 0.69 8.21 -3.76
C ASN A 214 -0.19 7.43 -4.74
N CYS A 215 -0.78 6.28 -4.38
CA CYS A 215 -1.95 5.80 -5.12
C CYS A 215 -3.16 6.65 -4.75
N SER A 216 -3.27 7.82 -5.39
CA SER A 216 -4.56 8.44 -5.63
C SER A 216 -5.33 7.58 -6.65
N PRO A 217 -6.67 7.56 -6.63
CA PRO A 217 -7.48 6.95 -7.69
C PRO A 217 -7.17 7.46 -9.11
N ASP A 218 -6.45 8.58 -9.24
CA ASP A 218 -6.14 9.30 -10.48
C ASP A 218 -4.76 8.97 -11.10
N ASP A 219 -3.98 8.05 -10.52
CA ASP A 219 -2.57 7.80 -10.92
C ASP A 219 -2.38 6.84 -12.12
N TYR A 220 -3.42 6.63 -12.91
CA TYR A 220 -3.38 5.80 -14.12
C TYR A 220 -3.45 6.66 -15.37
N TYR A 221 -2.33 6.86 -16.06
CA TYR A 221 -2.35 7.14 -17.49
C TYR A 221 -1.87 5.90 -18.22
N VAL A 222 -2.85 5.11 -18.68
CA VAL A 222 -2.61 3.90 -19.45
C VAL A 222 -2.45 4.29 -20.92
N ILE A 223 -1.24 4.13 -21.47
CA ILE A 223 -1.06 4.07 -22.92
C ILE A 223 -1.45 2.65 -23.34
N ALA A 224 -2.74 2.43 -23.57
CA ALA A 224 -3.21 1.20 -24.18
C ALA A 224 -2.79 1.23 -25.65
N ARG A 225 -1.70 0.53 -26.01
CA ARG A 225 -1.53 0.08 -27.39
C ARG A 225 -2.44 -1.14 -27.53
N THR A 226 -3.73 -0.90 -27.72
CA THR A 226 -4.63 -1.92 -28.26
C THR A 226 -4.11 -2.25 -29.65
N THR A 227 -3.40 -3.36 -29.81
CA THR A 227 -3.43 -4.04 -31.11
C THR A 227 -4.86 -4.54 -31.23
N ARG A 228 -5.73 -3.74 -31.87
CA ARG A 228 -6.99 -4.25 -32.40
C ARG A 228 -6.62 -5.48 -33.23
N ALA A 229 -6.95 -6.68 -32.73
CA ALA A 229 -7.15 -7.79 -33.62
C ALA A 229 -8.42 -7.42 -34.42
N TYR A 230 -8.25 -7.39 -35.74
CA TYR A 230 -9.19 -6.95 -36.78
C TYR A 230 -10.46 -7.84 -36.86
N PRO A 231 -11.47 -7.45 -37.67
CA PRO A 231 -12.86 -7.90 -37.55
C PRO A 231 -13.03 -9.34 -38.00
N ILE A 232 -14.07 -9.97 -37.47
CA ILE A 232 -14.60 -11.21 -38.03
C ILE A 232 -15.44 -10.77 -39.22
N ASP A 233 -14.82 -10.75 -40.39
CA ASP A 233 -15.53 -10.61 -41.66
C ASP A 233 -16.45 -11.83 -41.88
N GLU A 234 -17.58 -11.53 -42.49
CA GLU A 234 -18.64 -12.38 -43.02
C GLU A 234 -18.18 -13.76 -43.48
N ILE A 235 -18.77 -14.83 -42.92
CA ILE A 235 -19.06 -16.05 -43.68
C ILE A 235 -20.43 -16.57 -43.22
N SER A 236 -21.47 -16.13 -43.93
CA SER A 236 -22.66 -16.96 -44.16
C SER A 236 -22.39 -17.76 -45.44
N PRO A 237 -22.79 -19.04 -45.47
CA PRO A 237 -23.82 -19.39 -46.44
C PRO A 237 -25.11 -19.81 -45.76
#